data_AF-W1N2G9-F1
#
_entry.id   AF-W1N2G9-F1
#
_cell.length_a   1.000
_cell.length_b   1.000
_cell.length_c   1.000
_cell.angle_alpha   90.00
_cell.angle_beta   90.00
_cell.angle_gamma   90.00
#
_symmetry.space_group_name_H-M   'P 1'
#
loop_
_entity.id
_entity.type
_entity.pdbx_description
1 polymer ?
#
loop_
_entity_poly.entity_id
_entity_poly.type
_entity_poly.pdbx_seq_one_letter_code
_entity_poly.pdbx_strand_id
1 'polypeptide(L)'
;MFRWRGVVRREGVMGPRHQRGLSLVELMVAMLIGSMVMLAATRVMHNVLQSDQHMRQLSERQAVISYALDIMAARLRSGSATAESFVLRDSYLDSRYSDDRYLGSSRSDGRCTLHDNEGHQPLIDGLISAGECGDERVIDTQGDGIYRLHLKLADFPAPLMMWVVDRRHWSDGSTP
;
A
#
# COMPACT_ATOMS: atom_id res chain seq x y z
N MET A 1 -33.61 29.91 -40.69
CA MET A 1 -35.06 30.16 -40.90
C MET A 1 -35.81 28.86 -40.64
N PHE A 2 -36.21 28.60 -39.39
CA PHE A 2 -37.07 27.45 -39.05
C PHE A 2 -38.17 27.91 -38.09
N ARG A 3 -39.39 27.62 -38.51
CA ARG A 3 -40.67 28.15 -38.06
C ARG A 3 -41.25 27.17 -37.03
N TRP A 4 -41.30 27.57 -35.77
CA TRP A 4 -42.06 26.86 -34.73
C TRP A 4 -43.54 27.22 -34.85
N ARG A 5 -44.40 26.22 -35.09
CA ARG A 5 -45.86 26.29 -34.98
C ARG A 5 -46.32 25.02 -34.28
N GLY A 6 -47.09 25.16 -33.21
CA GLY A 6 -47.79 24.04 -32.61
C GLY A 6 -48.03 24.13 -31.10
N VAL A 7 -48.73 25.16 -30.66
CA VAL A 7 -49.44 25.15 -29.38
C VAL A 7 -50.52 24.06 -29.47
N VAL A 8 -50.49 23.08 -28.57
CA VAL A 8 -51.68 22.35 -28.15
C VAL A 8 -51.73 22.39 -26.63
N ARG A 9 -52.50 23.37 -26.13
CA ARG A 9 -52.90 23.47 -24.73
C ARG A 9 -53.93 22.36 -24.48
N ARG A 10 -53.56 21.28 -23.79
CA ARG A 10 -54.53 20.35 -23.20
C ARG A 10 -54.91 20.85 -21.82
N GLU A 11 -56.08 21.47 -21.75
CA GLU A 11 -56.81 21.66 -20.50
C GLU A 11 -57.40 20.30 -20.10
N GLY A 12 -56.74 19.64 -19.16
CA GLY A 12 -57.17 18.38 -18.57
C GLY A 12 -57.51 18.57 -17.10
N VAL A 13 -58.79 18.83 -16.83
CA VAL A 13 -59.55 18.45 -15.64
C VAL A 13 -58.86 18.69 -14.28
N MET A 14 -59.12 19.87 -13.69
CA MET A 14 -59.09 20.02 -12.23
C MET A 14 -60.32 19.31 -11.64
N GLY A 15 -60.20 17.99 -11.43
CA GLY A 15 -61.03 17.33 -10.43
C GLY A 15 -60.67 17.87 -9.04
N PRO A 16 -61.60 17.90 -8.08
CA PRO A 16 -61.29 18.31 -6.71
C PRO A 16 -60.11 17.48 -6.22
N ARG A 17 -58.95 18.15 -6.03
CA ARG A 17 -57.80 17.60 -5.34
C ARG A 17 -58.24 17.33 -3.91
N HIS A 18 -58.83 16.15 -3.70
CA HIS A 18 -59.05 15.61 -2.38
C HIS A 18 -57.67 15.54 -1.75
N GLN A 19 -57.39 16.45 -0.83
CA GLN A 19 -56.26 16.33 0.08
C GLN A 19 -56.54 15.08 0.91
N ARG A 20 -56.11 13.92 0.41
CA ARG A 20 -56.04 12.69 1.19
C ARG A 20 -55.02 12.98 2.28
N GLY A 21 -55.50 13.28 3.48
CA GLY A 21 -54.64 13.43 4.65
C GLY A 21 -53.84 12.14 4.82
N LEU A 22 -52.52 12.28 5.02
CA LEU A 22 -51.67 11.15 5.34
C LEU A 22 -52.25 10.43 6.57
N SER A 23 -52.46 9.13 6.46
CA SER A 23 -52.80 8.34 7.64
C SER A 23 -51.61 8.35 8.61
N LEU A 24 -51.87 8.40 9.91
CA LEU A 24 -50.83 8.36 10.95
C LEU A 24 -49.92 7.14 10.79
N VAL A 25 -50.50 6.00 10.38
CA VAL A 25 -49.77 4.77 10.08
C VAL A 25 -48.82 4.96 8.89
N GLU A 26 -49.26 5.66 7.86
CA GLU A 26 -48.49 5.91 6.63
C GLU A 26 -47.27 6.80 6.92
N LEU A 27 -47.44 7.78 7.82
CA LEU A 27 -46.35 8.64 8.29
C LEU A 27 -45.33 7.86 9.15
N MET A 28 -45.80 6.96 10.03
CA MET A 28 -44.92 6.08 10.80
C MET A 28 -44.11 5.14 9.90
N VAL A 29 -44.74 4.56 8.89
CA VAL A 29 -44.05 3.70 7.91
C VAL A 29 -43.02 4.49 7.12
N ALA A 30 -43.35 5.72 6.68
CA ALA A 30 -42.41 6.57 5.98
C ALA A 30 -41.18 6.93 6.82
N MET A 31 -41.37 7.27 8.11
CA MET A 31 -40.25 7.51 9.02
C MET A 31 -39.40 6.25 9.26
N LEU A 32 -40.04 5.09 9.39
CA LEU A 32 -39.34 3.82 9.60
C LEU A 32 -38.48 3.45 8.38
N ILE A 33 -39.01 3.58 7.17
CA ILE A 33 -38.24 3.37 5.93
C ILE A 33 -37.11 4.41 5.82
N GLY A 34 -37.39 5.69 6.09
CA GLY A 34 -36.39 6.76 6.03
C GLY A 34 -35.21 6.55 6.97
N SER A 35 -35.49 6.16 8.22
CA SER A 35 -34.45 5.83 9.21
C SER A 35 -33.65 4.59 8.82
N MET A 36 -34.30 3.55 8.29
CA MET A 36 -33.61 2.34 7.81
C MET A 36 -32.65 2.66 6.65
N VAL A 37 -33.06 3.53 5.72
CA VAL A 37 -32.20 3.99 4.62
C VAL A 37 -31.01 4.80 5.14
N MET A 38 -31.22 5.74 6.07
CA MET A 38 -30.11 6.50 6.67
C MET A 38 -29.12 5.61 7.43
N LEU A 39 -29.60 4.60 8.15
CA LEU A 39 -28.76 3.62 8.84
C LEU A 39 -27.92 2.81 7.84
N ALA A 40 -28.53 2.37 6.74
CA ALA A 40 -27.81 1.66 5.69
C ALA A 40 -26.73 2.53 5.03
N ALA A 41 -27.06 3.78 4.68
CA ALA A 41 -26.12 4.72 4.06
C ALA A 41 -24.94 5.03 4.98
N THR A 42 -25.19 5.25 6.28
CA THR A 42 -24.14 5.51 7.27
C THR A 42 -23.15 4.34 7.37
N ARG A 43 -23.63 3.10 7.35
CA ARG A 43 -22.75 1.91 7.38
C ARG A 43 -21.87 1.83 6.14
N VAL A 44 -22.43 2.08 4.95
CA VAL A 44 -21.66 2.07 3.70
C VAL A 44 -20.59 3.15 3.72
N MET A 45 -20.94 4.37 4.14
CA MET A 45 -19.98 5.47 4.26
C MET A 45 -18.84 5.14 5.22
N HIS A 46 -19.15 4.51 6.37
CA HIS A 46 -18.12 4.16 7.34
C HIS A 46 -17.15 3.11 6.78
N ASN A 47 -17.66 2.10 6.07
CA ASN A 47 -16.84 1.09 5.40
C ASN A 47 -15.93 1.70 4.32
N VAL A 48 -16.44 2.65 3.53
CA VAL A 48 -15.64 3.35 2.51
C VAL A 48 -14.51 4.14 3.16
N LEU A 49 -14.79 4.87 4.24
CA LEU A 49 -13.76 5.64 4.96
C LEU A 49 -12.67 4.74 5.56
N GLN A 50 -13.05 3.60 6.14
CA GLN A 50 -12.08 2.62 6.65
C GLN A 50 -11.26 1.99 5.51
N SER A 51 -11.89 1.72 4.37
CA SER A 51 -11.18 1.21 3.19
C SER A 51 -10.17 2.22 2.63
N ASP A 52 -10.52 3.51 2.59
CA ASP A 52 -9.61 4.56 2.09
C ASP A 52 -8.36 4.69 2.96
N GLN A 53 -8.50 4.61 4.28
CA GLN A 53 -7.35 4.64 5.19
C GLN A 53 -6.40 3.45 4.98
N HIS A 54 -6.93 2.24 4.82
CA HIS A 54 -6.10 1.06 4.52
C HIS A 54 -5.42 1.17 3.16
N MET A 55 -6.11 1.67 2.13
CA MET A 55 -5.52 1.88 0.81
C MET A 55 -4.40 2.91 0.83
N ARG A 56 -4.56 4.02 1.58
CA ARG A 56 -3.50 5.03 1.72
C ARG A 56 -2.25 4.48 2.39
N GLN A 57 -2.41 3.74 3.49
CA GLN A 57 -1.27 3.11 4.18
C GLN A 57 -0.55 2.11 3.26
N LEU A 58 -1.29 1.32 2.49
CA LEU A 58 -0.70 0.41 1.51
C LEU A 58 0.03 1.17 0.40
N SER A 59 -0.55 2.27 -0.10
CA SER A 59 0.03 3.09 -1.16
C SER A 59 1.32 3.78 -0.72
N GLU A 60 1.36 4.36 0.48
CA GLU A 60 2.57 4.98 1.02
C GLU A 60 3.70 3.95 1.16
N ARG A 61 3.38 2.75 1.66
CA ARG A 61 4.36 1.66 1.77
C ARG A 61 4.86 1.19 0.42
N GLN A 62 3.98 1.04 -0.57
CA GLN A 62 4.37 0.70 -1.93
C GLN A 62 5.32 1.73 -2.53
N ALA A 63 5.09 3.02 -2.27
CA ALA A 63 5.99 4.08 -2.74
C ALA A 63 7.40 3.97 -2.11
N VAL A 64 7.48 3.72 -0.80
CA VAL A 64 8.76 3.53 -0.09
C VAL A 64 9.50 2.30 -0.61
N ILE A 65 8.80 1.18 -0.79
CA ILE A 65 9.37 -0.07 -1.31
C ILE A 65 9.88 0.13 -2.74
N SER A 66 9.07 0.73 -3.60
CA SER A 66 9.44 1.00 -4.99
C SER A 66 10.68 1.89 -5.07
N TYR A 67 10.73 2.95 -4.28
CA TYR A 67 11.86 3.87 -4.25
C TYR A 67 13.18 3.18 -3.90
N ALA A 68 13.18 2.36 -2.85
CA ALA A 68 14.39 1.66 -2.43
C ALA A 68 14.78 0.52 -3.39
N LEU A 69 13.81 -0.18 -4.00
CA LEU A 69 14.08 -1.11 -5.10
C LEU A 69 14.73 -0.40 -6.29
N ASP A 70 14.24 0.78 -6.66
CA ASP A 70 14.79 1.57 -7.75
C ASP A 70 16.22 2.04 -7.46
N ILE A 71 16.50 2.49 -6.23
CA ILE A 71 17.87 2.84 -5.80
C ILE A 71 18.79 1.64 -5.89
N MET A 72 18.41 0.51 -5.29
CA MET A 72 19.21 -0.72 -5.32
C MET A 72 19.48 -1.16 -6.76
N ALA A 73 18.43 -1.20 -7.58
CA ALA A 73 18.54 -1.59 -8.98
C ALA A 73 19.41 -0.62 -9.78
N ALA A 74 19.28 0.69 -9.57
CA ALA A 74 20.10 1.69 -10.26
C ALA A 74 21.58 1.52 -9.90
N ARG A 75 21.89 1.36 -8.61
CA ARG A 75 23.27 1.18 -8.14
C ARG A 75 23.88 -0.13 -8.65
N LEU A 76 23.15 -1.25 -8.58
CA LEU A 76 23.58 -2.54 -9.12
C LEU A 76 23.77 -2.49 -10.65
N ARG A 77 22.83 -1.89 -11.40
CA ARG A 77 22.93 -1.75 -12.87
C ARG A 77 24.11 -0.91 -13.32
N SER A 78 24.46 0.09 -12.51
CA SER A 78 25.62 0.95 -12.78
C SER A 78 26.94 0.29 -12.36
N GLY A 79 26.89 -0.84 -11.64
CA GLY A 79 28.02 -1.52 -10.98
C GLY A 79 28.64 -0.70 -9.83
N SER A 80 27.96 0.35 -9.35
CA SER A 80 28.45 1.20 -8.25
C SER A 80 28.25 0.55 -6.88
N ALA A 81 27.62 -0.61 -6.84
CA ALA A 81 27.29 -1.37 -5.64
C ALA A 81 27.33 -2.86 -5.99
N THR A 82 27.62 -3.69 -4.99
CA THR A 82 27.60 -5.16 -5.10
C THR A 82 26.54 -5.73 -4.15
N ALA A 83 26.40 -7.06 -4.12
CA ALA A 83 25.52 -7.73 -3.18
C ALA A 83 25.84 -7.42 -1.70
N GLU A 84 27.08 -7.01 -1.39
CA GLU A 84 27.53 -6.69 -0.03
C GLU A 84 27.31 -5.21 0.35
N SER A 85 26.97 -4.36 -0.63
CA SER A 85 26.69 -2.94 -0.39
C SER A 85 25.35 -2.73 0.34
N PHE A 86 24.51 -3.75 0.45
CA PHE A 86 23.20 -3.67 1.09
C PHE A 86 23.10 -4.69 2.22
N VAL A 87 22.85 -4.21 3.44
CA VAL A 87 22.83 -5.05 4.64
C VAL A 87 21.58 -4.79 5.45
N LEU A 88 20.99 -5.86 5.97
CA LEU A 88 19.92 -5.77 6.95
C LEU A 88 20.51 -5.55 8.34
N ARG A 89 19.88 -4.66 9.10
CA ARG A 89 20.22 -4.39 10.50
C ARG A 89 18.94 -4.38 11.32
N ASP A 90 19.04 -4.64 12.61
CA ASP A 90 17.88 -4.56 13.49
C ASP A 90 17.28 -3.14 13.47
N SER A 91 15.95 -3.07 13.40
CA SER A 91 15.27 -1.77 13.37
C SER A 91 15.41 -1.08 14.73
N TYR A 92 16.03 0.11 14.75
CA TYR A 92 16.21 0.89 15.98
C TYR A 92 14.91 1.54 16.48
N LEU A 93 13.84 1.48 15.68
CA LEU A 93 12.56 2.15 15.95
C LEU A 93 11.74 1.51 17.09
N ASP A 94 12.10 0.32 17.58
CA ASP A 94 11.41 -0.33 18.72
C ASP A 94 12.01 0.01 20.10
N SER A 95 13.22 0.57 20.15
CA SER A 95 13.92 0.78 21.43
C SER A 95 13.43 1.98 22.26
N ARG A 96 12.44 2.75 21.80
CA ARG A 96 11.91 3.89 22.58
C ARG A 96 10.86 3.51 23.61
N TYR A 97 10.42 2.26 23.64
CA TYR A 97 9.44 1.75 24.61
C TYR A 97 9.84 0.37 25.18
N SER A 98 11.13 0.05 25.24
CA SER A 98 11.59 -1.09 26.05
C SER A 98 12.23 -0.59 27.33
N ASP A 99 11.45 -0.63 28.43
CA ASP A 99 11.94 -0.49 29.80
C ASP A 99 12.72 -1.76 30.19
N ASP A 100 13.89 -1.96 29.58
CA ASP A 100 14.73 -3.14 29.83
C ASP A 100 15.77 -2.87 30.92
N ARG A 101 15.34 -3.08 32.16
CA ARG A 101 16.20 -3.62 33.22
C ARG A 101 16.30 -5.14 33.10
N TYR A 102 16.65 -5.69 31.96
CA TYR A 102 17.07 -7.10 31.92
C TYR A 102 18.23 -7.28 30.94
N LEU A 103 19.33 -7.76 31.51
CA LEU A 103 20.56 -8.10 30.82
C LEU A 103 20.31 -9.16 29.75
N GLY A 104 20.80 -8.87 28.55
CA GLY A 104 21.37 -9.87 27.65
C GLY A 104 20.37 -10.65 26.82
N SER A 105 19.81 -9.99 25.81
CA SER A 105 19.68 -10.48 24.42
C SER A 105 18.63 -9.60 23.74
N SER A 106 19.06 -8.71 22.83
CA SER A 106 18.17 -8.11 21.85
C SER A 106 17.60 -9.24 20.99
N ARG A 107 16.54 -9.88 21.45
CA ARG A 107 15.60 -10.56 20.57
C ARG A 107 15.05 -9.46 19.69
N SER A 108 15.61 -9.28 18.50
CA SER A 108 14.95 -8.48 17.49
C SER A 108 13.61 -9.18 17.25
N ASP A 109 12.52 -8.42 17.18
CA ASP A 109 11.17 -8.95 16.91
C ASP A 109 11.04 -9.45 15.45
N GLY A 110 12.15 -9.92 14.87
CA GLY A 110 12.34 -10.22 13.47
C GLY A 110 12.32 -8.99 12.57
N ARG A 111 12.26 -7.77 13.13
CA ARG A 111 12.14 -6.52 12.37
C ARG A 111 13.50 -5.95 11.98
N CYS A 112 13.68 -5.80 10.67
CA CYS A 112 14.92 -5.35 10.07
C CYS A 112 14.71 -4.07 9.26
N THR A 113 15.73 -3.22 9.29
CA THR A 113 15.90 -2.08 8.39
C THR A 113 16.97 -2.42 7.36
N LEU A 114 16.70 -2.18 6.09
CA LEU A 114 17.69 -2.29 5.02
C LEU A 114 18.54 -1.04 4.96
N HIS A 115 19.85 -1.20 5.08
CA HIS A 115 20.82 -0.12 4.97
C HIS A 115 21.65 -0.25 3.72
N ASP A 116 21.94 0.92 3.14
CA ASP A 116 23.08 1.09 2.25
C ASP A 116 24.35 1.14 3.09
N ASN A 117 25.22 0.13 2.96
CA ASN A 117 26.43 0.01 3.76
C ASN A 117 27.42 1.14 3.43
N GLU A 118 27.45 1.59 2.18
CA GLU A 118 28.35 2.65 1.72
C GLU A 118 27.78 4.04 2.03
N GLY A 119 26.47 4.20 1.88
CA GLY A 119 25.78 5.47 2.14
C GLY A 119 25.45 5.73 3.62
N HIS A 120 25.59 4.71 4.48
CA HIS A 120 25.16 4.69 5.88
C HIS A 120 23.71 5.14 6.10
N GLN A 121 22.86 5.00 5.08
CA GLN A 121 21.48 5.49 5.08
C GLN A 121 20.50 4.33 5.12
N PRO A 122 19.44 4.39 5.95
CA PRO A 122 18.34 3.45 5.88
C PRO A 122 17.54 3.67 4.60
N LEU A 123 17.24 2.60 3.88
CA LEU A 123 16.47 2.59 2.64
C LEU A 123 15.00 2.23 2.89
N ILE A 124 14.76 1.12 3.60
CA ILE A 124 13.44 0.62 3.97
C ILE A 124 13.49 0.12 5.40
N ASP A 125 12.44 0.37 6.16
CA ASP A 125 12.20 -0.24 7.47
C ASP A 125 11.01 -1.20 7.44
N GLY A 126 10.90 -2.06 8.46
CA GLY A 126 9.78 -2.99 8.63
C GLY A 126 9.89 -4.27 7.79
N LEU A 127 11.11 -4.64 7.39
CA LEU A 127 11.39 -5.94 6.78
C LEU A 127 11.36 -7.01 7.85
N ILE A 128 11.06 -8.25 7.47
CA ILE A 128 11.11 -9.39 8.37
C ILE A 128 12.25 -10.33 7.99
N SER A 129 12.93 -10.87 9.01
CA SER A 129 13.88 -11.95 8.84
C SER A 129 13.43 -13.23 9.52
N ALA A 130 13.81 -14.37 8.95
CA ALA A 130 13.61 -15.67 9.59
C ALA A 130 14.60 -15.94 10.74
N GLY A 131 15.67 -15.13 10.85
CA GLY A 131 16.71 -15.23 11.87
C GLY A 131 17.20 -13.85 12.31
N GLU A 132 18.48 -13.74 12.61
CA GLU A 132 19.10 -12.43 12.87
C GLU A 132 19.15 -11.62 11.57
N CYS A 133 18.84 -10.33 11.65
CA CYS A 133 18.83 -9.46 10.46
C CYS A 133 20.16 -9.51 9.69
N GLY A 134 21.30 -9.62 10.39
CA GLY A 134 22.61 -9.65 9.76
C GLY A 134 22.92 -10.90 8.93
N ASP A 135 22.24 -12.02 9.18
CA ASP A 135 22.49 -13.29 8.49
C ASP A 135 21.70 -13.41 7.18
N GLU A 136 20.59 -12.68 7.05
CA GLU A 136 19.76 -12.71 5.86
C GLU A 136 20.31 -11.78 4.78
N ARG A 137 20.73 -12.37 3.66
CA ARG A 137 21.15 -11.63 2.47
C ARG A 137 19.94 -11.19 1.68
N VAL A 138 19.85 -9.93 1.31
CA VAL A 138 18.75 -9.39 0.47
C VAL A 138 19.01 -9.59 -1.02
N ILE A 139 20.27 -9.80 -1.40
CA ILE A 139 20.72 -9.91 -2.78
C ILE A 139 21.44 -11.23 -2.97
N ASP A 140 20.92 -12.05 -3.87
CA ASP A 140 21.60 -13.24 -4.37
C ASP A 140 22.29 -12.92 -5.69
N THR A 141 23.61 -13.12 -5.75
CA THR A 141 24.35 -13.08 -7.02
C THR A 141 24.18 -14.41 -7.74
N GLN A 142 23.66 -14.39 -8.96
CA GLN A 142 23.45 -15.59 -9.79
C GLN A 142 24.61 -15.85 -10.75
N GLY A 143 25.67 -15.03 -10.70
CA GLY A 143 26.75 -15.02 -11.67
C GLY A 143 26.48 -13.99 -12.78
N ASP A 144 27.52 -13.70 -13.55
CA ASP A 144 27.44 -12.89 -14.77
C ASP A 144 26.76 -11.52 -14.64
N GLY A 145 27.00 -10.83 -13.51
CA GLY A 145 26.37 -9.53 -13.23
C GLY A 145 24.85 -9.61 -13.04
N ILE A 146 24.28 -10.80 -12.87
CA ILE A 146 22.86 -11.01 -12.58
C ILE A 146 22.67 -11.09 -11.07
N TYR A 147 21.80 -10.22 -10.56
CA TYR A 147 21.41 -10.12 -9.17
C TYR A 147 19.92 -10.41 -9.02
N ARG A 148 19.58 -11.14 -7.97
CA ARG A 148 18.19 -11.38 -7.55
C ARG A 148 17.97 -10.76 -6.18
N LEU A 149 17.20 -9.68 -6.18
CA LEU A 149 16.73 -9.03 -4.96
C LEU A 149 15.54 -9.79 -4.41
N HIS A 150 15.57 -10.07 -3.11
CA HIS A 150 14.46 -10.68 -2.39
C HIS A 150 14.23 -9.96 -1.06
N LEU A 151 13.04 -9.40 -0.89
CA LEU A 151 12.63 -8.69 0.30
C LEU A 151 11.44 -9.40 0.93
N LYS A 152 11.52 -9.70 2.23
CA LYS A 152 10.39 -10.19 3.02
C LYS A 152 9.84 -9.04 3.85
N LEU A 153 8.54 -8.83 3.77
CA LEU A 153 7.84 -7.76 4.50
C LEU A 153 6.86 -8.38 5.48
N ALA A 154 6.70 -7.77 6.65
CA ALA A 154 5.82 -8.29 7.71
C ALA A 154 4.38 -8.56 7.23
N ASP A 155 3.87 -7.67 6.39
CA ASP A 155 2.47 -7.67 5.96
C ASP A 155 2.25 -8.37 4.61
N PHE A 156 3.31 -8.95 4.01
CA PHE A 156 3.23 -9.64 2.74
C PHE A 156 3.59 -11.11 2.89
N PRO A 157 2.68 -12.05 2.57
CA PRO A 157 2.93 -13.48 2.75
C PRO A 157 3.95 -14.05 1.77
N ALA A 158 4.21 -13.35 0.65
CA ALA A 158 5.19 -13.75 -0.35
C ALA A 158 6.35 -12.76 -0.39
N PRO A 159 7.59 -13.23 -0.55
CA PRO A 159 8.74 -12.35 -0.74
C PRO A 159 8.60 -11.59 -2.06
N LEU A 160 8.98 -10.31 -2.04
CA LEU A 160 9.07 -9.51 -3.24
C LEU A 160 10.38 -9.83 -3.94
N MET A 161 10.29 -10.27 -5.20
CA MET A 161 11.43 -10.73 -5.99
C MET A 161 11.66 -9.79 -7.17
N MET A 162 12.89 -9.37 -7.41
CA MET A 162 13.26 -8.57 -8.59
C MET A 162 14.61 -9.00 -9.15
N TRP A 163 14.71 -9.06 -10.47
CA TRP A 163 15.94 -9.36 -11.20
C TRP A 163 16.59 -8.08 -11.70
N VAL A 164 17.91 -7.98 -11.50
CA VAL A 164 18.71 -6.85 -11.93
C VAL A 164 19.97 -7.36 -12.63
N VAL A 165 20.33 -6.72 -13.73
CA VAL A 165 21.52 -7.08 -14.53
C VAL A 165 22.45 -5.88 -14.57
N ASP A 166 23.73 -6.10 -14.22
CA ASP A 166 24.80 -5.12 -14.40
C ASP A 166 25.05 -4.89 -15.89
N ARG A 167 24.99 -3.63 -16.31
CA ARG A 167 25.23 -3.28 -17.72
C ARG A 167 26.69 -3.43 -18.13
N ARG A 168 27.63 -3.33 -17.19
CA ARG A 168 29.06 -3.48 -17.50
C ARG A 168 29.39 -4.91 -17.90
N HIS A 169 28.80 -5.88 -17.21
CA HIS A 169 29.04 -7.29 -17.50
C HIS A 169 28.58 -7.68 -18.91
N TRP A 170 27.53 -7.02 -19.42
CA TRP A 170 27.02 -7.25 -20.77
C TRP A 170 27.81 -6.49 -21.86
N SER A 171 28.43 -5.36 -21.54
CA SER A 171 29.16 -4.56 -22.54
C SER A 171 30.48 -5.17 -22.97
N ASP A 172 31.06 -6.04 -22.15
CA ASP A 172 32.43 -6.53 -22.35
C ASP A 172 32.51 -7.73 -23.31
N GLY A 173 31.38 -8.12 -23.92
CA GLY A 173 31.33 -9.13 -24.98
C GLY A 173 31.61 -10.56 -24.51
N SER A 174 31.76 -10.79 -23.21
CA SER A 174 31.76 -12.13 -22.62
C SER A 174 30.33 -12.65 -22.57
N THR A 175 29.82 -13.11 -23.71
CA THR A 175 28.73 -14.09 -23.72
C THR A 175 29.26 -15.38 -23.08
N PRO A 176 28.49 -16.05 -22.21
CA PRO A 176 28.84 -17.37 -21.71
C PRO A 176 28.96 -18.41 -22.83
#